data_AF-A0A9P6KF76-F1
#
_entry.id   AF-A0A9P6KF76-F1
#
_cell.length_a   1.000
_cell.length_b   1.000
_cell.length_c   1.000
_cell.angle_alpha   90.00
_cell.angle_beta   90.00
_cell.angle_gamma   90.00
#
_symmetry.space_group_name_H-M   'P 1'
#
loop_
_entity.id
_entity.type
_entity.pdbx_description
1 polymer ?
#
loop_
_entity_poly.entity_id
_entity_poly.type
_entity_poly.pdbx_seq_one_letter_code
_entity_poly.pdbx_strand_id
1 'polypeptide(L)'
;MPTLHCVFQSSDPESPTFKASKLNAASRIPSLMDTELSDLALSRKPSNKHVPVTEDELDLPGYKEPSSQNCLGRTRAFLQRHPWLMGWNHEDWWPCWIGLFLFFLVSVSVHYSIEGAHFQPWTSNPFDSLHTRPNLGLIVLAPLQGLLVFLAVYATGAKNWREFYKGFMVIYALSFLSKWLASQKNIKSASIGDSIWAILFGTLLRNIMTGGSTPSTSGTTPGAAAQSRPLPGWLKVAQQTELYIAISLVLLCIDVAVLRPLAPRALFVSWVDTPTLFIFVAIMGSAWLRIDLQTAIIMSGATFICGSSAAIALSSSLAAGSKADLPIAIISVFTIPSIIALPYIAKAIGISAQVAGAWFGGCIDSTGAVIAAAAIYGDPGNVAVETSAVVKMVQNVLIGPISVGVAVAWTHREQRRRRAMRSSVPEELTERDTTIDNNDSSDAVRGRLSRTESSLSSLKPIPYRTLLWQRFPKFVLGFIMTAVLFNTVVPLKDRPKVNSFSFMVGEWFSTMSFVSIGLGLQFHELRREARMLLKLTTLYAAAQLVDILSTFGLAYVAFELF
;
A
#
# COMPACT_ATOMS: atom_id res chain seq x y z
N MET A 1 3.17 52.80 37.29
CA MET A 1 4.15 53.91 37.28
C MET A 1 5.54 53.32 37.16
N PRO A 2 6.47 53.86 36.35
CA PRO A 2 6.36 54.59 35.06
C PRO A 2 7.15 53.85 33.94
N THR A 3 6.85 53.92 32.63
CA THR A 3 7.07 54.99 31.61
C THR A 3 8.48 55.59 31.55
N LEU A 4 9.10 55.58 30.34
CA LEU A 4 9.94 56.63 29.70
C LEU A 4 10.62 56.04 28.42
N HIS A 5 10.23 56.42 27.19
CA HIS A 5 10.70 57.55 26.35
C HIS A 5 12.21 57.50 26.00
N CYS A 6 12.58 57.24 24.73
CA CYS A 6 12.84 58.20 23.63
C CYS A 6 14.13 59.04 23.78
N VAL A 7 15.09 58.87 22.85
CA VAL A 7 15.98 59.95 22.38
C VAL A 7 16.21 59.79 20.86
N PHE A 8 16.02 60.89 20.14
CA PHE A 8 16.22 61.17 18.72
C PHE A 8 17.52 61.98 18.54
N GLN A 9 18.22 61.86 17.40
CA GLN A 9 18.91 62.93 16.61
C GLN A 9 19.86 62.25 15.59
N SER A 10 19.58 62.18 14.28
CA SER A 10 19.57 63.21 13.21
C SER A 10 20.96 63.55 12.66
N SER A 11 21.18 63.37 11.35
CA SER A 11 21.86 64.29 10.41
C SER A 11 21.91 63.70 8.98
N ASP A 12 21.04 64.19 8.09
CA ASP A 12 21.28 64.26 6.62
C ASP A 12 21.85 65.66 6.31
N PRO A 13 22.60 65.89 5.21
CA PRO A 13 22.00 66.28 3.91
C PRO A 13 22.79 65.66 2.71
N GLU A 14 22.30 65.52 1.48
CA GLU A 14 21.93 66.54 0.49
C GLU A 14 21.20 65.87 -0.71
N SER A 15 20.28 66.62 -1.34
CA SER A 15 19.74 66.41 -2.70
C SER A 15 19.77 67.79 -3.39
N PRO A 16 19.84 67.93 -4.75
CA PRO A 16 18.62 67.90 -5.59
C PRO A 16 18.85 67.53 -7.10
N THR A 17 17.94 66.92 -7.86
CA THR A 17 17.00 67.52 -8.87
C THR A 17 16.61 66.38 -9.86
N PHE A 18 15.35 65.92 -9.92
CA PHE A 18 14.17 66.27 -10.74
C PHE A 18 14.09 65.80 -12.23
N LYS A 19 12.98 65.07 -12.52
CA LYS A 19 12.27 64.76 -13.80
C LYS A 19 12.61 63.49 -14.65
N ALA A 20 11.78 62.45 -14.39
CA ALA A 20 10.92 61.67 -15.30
C ALA A 20 11.37 61.23 -16.73
N SER A 21 11.51 59.91 -16.92
CA SER A 21 10.99 59.18 -18.10
C SER A 21 10.86 57.66 -17.85
N LYS A 22 9.75 57.09 -18.34
CA LYS A 22 9.26 55.70 -18.29
C LYS A 22 10.29 54.59 -18.61
N LEU A 23 10.23 53.42 -17.94
CA LEU A 23 9.77 52.13 -18.53
C LEU A 23 9.94 50.94 -17.55
N ASN A 24 8.90 50.11 -17.52
CA ASN A 24 8.73 48.76 -16.94
C ASN A 24 9.99 47.88 -16.77
N ALA A 25 10.25 47.41 -15.53
CA ALA A 25 10.96 46.16 -15.25
C ALA A 25 10.80 45.72 -13.78
N ALA A 26 9.62 45.21 -13.39
CA ALA A 26 9.46 44.49 -12.12
C ALA A 26 8.24 43.56 -12.14
N SER A 27 8.34 42.44 -12.85
CA SER A 27 7.44 41.29 -12.67
C SER A 27 8.09 40.02 -13.21
N ARG A 28 8.53 39.13 -12.30
CA ARG A 28 8.55 37.66 -12.47
C ARG A 28 9.23 37.00 -11.28
N ILE A 29 8.44 36.70 -10.25
CA ILE A 29 8.68 35.55 -9.37
C ILE A 29 7.62 34.52 -9.80
N PRO A 30 7.98 33.33 -10.33
CA PRO A 30 6.98 32.35 -10.73
C PRO A 30 6.31 31.77 -9.48
N SER A 31 4.98 31.72 -9.49
CA SER A 31 4.21 31.08 -8.43
C SER A 31 4.35 29.55 -8.55
N LEU A 32 4.42 28.85 -7.42
CA LEU A 32 4.45 27.38 -7.33
C LEU A 32 3.25 26.68 -8.01
N MET A 33 2.23 27.43 -8.45
CA MET A 33 1.07 26.95 -9.19
C MET A 33 1.36 26.71 -10.68
N ASP A 34 2.29 27.46 -11.27
CA ASP A 34 2.53 27.44 -12.72
C ASP A 34 3.38 26.24 -13.16
N THR A 35 4.21 25.70 -12.25
CA THR A 35 5.08 24.55 -12.55
C THR A 35 4.29 23.23 -12.58
N GLU A 36 3.26 23.07 -11.74
CA GLU A 36 2.42 21.86 -11.70
C GLU A 36 1.36 21.80 -12.81
N LEU A 37 0.92 22.96 -13.33
CA LEU A 37 0.03 23.04 -14.50
C LEU A 37 0.72 22.53 -15.79
N SER A 38 2.05 22.64 -15.84
CA SER A 38 2.86 22.21 -16.99
C SER A 38 3.00 20.68 -17.07
N ASP A 39 3.09 20.00 -15.93
CA ASP A 39 3.31 18.55 -15.86
C ASP A 39 2.06 17.72 -16.23
N LEU A 40 0.85 18.28 -16.04
CA LEU A 40 -0.41 17.65 -16.44
C LEU A 40 -0.71 17.78 -17.94
N ALA A 41 -0.18 18.80 -18.62
CA ALA A 41 -0.35 18.98 -20.07
C ALA A 41 0.47 17.99 -20.90
N LEU A 42 1.55 17.41 -20.34
CA LEU A 42 2.46 16.50 -21.04
C LEU A 42 2.18 15.00 -20.80
N SER A 43 1.31 14.65 -19.84
CA SER A 43 1.08 13.24 -19.45
C SER A 43 -0.01 12.50 -20.27
N ARG A 44 -0.66 13.14 -21.24
CA ARG A 44 -1.66 12.49 -22.11
C ARG A 44 -1.49 12.83 -23.59
N LYS A 45 -0.55 12.17 -24.26
CA LYS A 45 -0.66 11.92 -25.72
C LYS A 45 -1.24 10.51 -25.93
N PRO A 46 -2.44 10.36 -26.51
CA PRO A 46 -2.91 9.06 -26.97
C PRO A 46 -2.12 8.66 -28.23
N SER A 47 -1.45 7.51 -28.17
CA SER A 47 -0.84 6.85 -29.33
C SER A 47 -1.96 6.31 -30.21
N ASN A 48 -2.33 7.07 -31.25
CA ASN A 48 -3.35 6.68 -32.22
C ASN A 48 -2.66 5.91 -33.36
N LYS A 49 -2.82 4.58 -33.39
CA LYS A 49 -2.61 3.77 -34.60
C LYS A 49 -3.98 3.21 -35.00
N HIS A 50 -4.61 3.86 -35.97
CA HIS A 50 -5.77 3.36 -36.68
C HIS A 50 -5.37 2.11 -37.49
N VAL A 51 -6.09 1.01 -37.30
CA VAL A 51 -6.22 -0.08 -38.27
C VAL A 51 -7.58 0.12 -38.92
N PRO A 52 -7.70 0.19 -40.26
CA PRO A 52 -9.00 0.32 -40.90
C PRO A 52 -9.67 -1.06 -40.91
N VAL A 53 -10.88 -1.13 -40.36
CA VAL A 53 -11.81 -2.24 -40.60
C VAL A 53 -12.79 -1.74 -41.65
N THR A 54 -12.77 -2.38 -42.82
CA THR A 54 -13.77 -2.23 -43.87
C THR A 54 -15.05 -2.94 -43.44
N GLU A 55 -16.11 -2.18 -43.23
CA GLU A 55 -17.48 -2.70 -43.15
C GLU A 55 -18.07 -2.70 -44.56
N ASP A 56 -18.20 -3.88 -45.17
CA ASP A 56 -19.11 -4.09 -46.29
C ASP A 56 -20.49 -4.42 -45.71
N GLU A 57 -21.41 -3.50 -45.97
CA GLU A 57 -22.82 -3.47 -45.58
C GLU A 57 -23.59 -4.49 -46.44
N LEU A 58 -24.20 -5.49 -45.79
CA LEU A 58 -25.19 -6.37 -46.43
C LEU A 58 -26.54 -6.16 -45.73
N ASP A 59 -27.35 -5.31 -46.36
CA ASP A 59 -28.75 -5.05 -46.05
C ASP A 59 -29.59 -6.33 -46.07
N LEU A 60 -30.25 -6.64 -44.96
CA LEU A 60 -31.43 -7.51 -44.93
C LEU A 60 -32.51 -6.86 -44.06
N PRO A 61 -33.72 -6.61 -44.61
CA PRO A 61 -34.77 -5.92 -43.88
C PRO A 61 -35.59 -6.89 -43.03
N GLY A 62 -35.82 -6.53 -41.76
CA GLY A 62 -36.92 -7.08 -40.97
C GLY A 62 -36.52 -7.80 -39.67
N TYR A 63 -36.13 -7.04 -38.65
CA TYR A 63 -36.28 -7.48 -37.27
C TYR A 63 -36.56 -6.28 -36.34
N LYS A 64 -37.79 -6.21 -35.80
CA LYS A 64 -38.13 -5.28 -34.71
C LYS A 64 -37.58 -5.87 -33.41
N GLU A 65 -36.54 -5.26 -32.83
CA GLU A 65 -36.11 -5.59 -31.47
C GLU A 65 -37.19 -5.19 -30.45
N PRO A 66 -37.57 -6.06 -29.50
CA PRO A 66 -38.51 -5.71 -28.45
C PRO A 66 -37.77 -5.11 -27.22
N SER A 67 -38.15 -3.87 -26.86
CA SER A 67 -38.26 -3.23 -25.52
C SER A 67 -37.35 -3.60 -24.31
N SER A 68 -36.25 -4.33 -24.46
CA SER A 68 -35.40 -4.77 -23.32
C SER A 68 -34.35 -3.75 -22.86
N GLN A 69 -34.06 -2.72 -23.67
CA GLN A 69 -33.07 -1.66 -23.35
C GLN A 69 -33.49 -0.75 -22.18
N ASN A 70 -34.79 -0.59 -21.93
CA ASN A 70 -35.29 0.30 -20.88
C ASN A 70 -35.08 -0.27 -19.44
N CYS A 71 -35.05 -1.59 -19.26
CA CYS A 71 -34.78 -2.20 -17.96
C CYS A 71 -33.30 -2.13 -17.58
N LEU A 72 -32.39 -2.43 -18.51
CA LEU A 72 -30.94 -2.35 -18.27
C LEU A 72 -30.47 -0.93 -17.97
N GLY A 73 -31.03 0.09 -18.65
CA GLY A 73 -30.73 1.49 -18.37
C GLY A 73 -31.20 1.94 -16.97
N ARG A 74 -32.37 1.49 -16.53
CA ARG A 74 -32.96 1.85 -15.23
C ARG A 74 -32.22 1.19 -14.06
N THR A 75 -31.79 -0.06 -14.20
CA THR A 75 -30.97 -0.76 -13.20
C THR A 75 -29.57 -0.16 -13.10
N ARG A 76 -28.94 0.21 -14.23
CA ARG A 76 -27.62 0.87 -14.25
C ARG A 76 -27.67 2.27 -13.62
N ALA A 77 -28.74 3.02 -13.88
CA ALA A 77 -28.99 4.33 -13.26
C ALA A 77 -29.30 4.23 -11.75
N PHE A 78 -30.01 3.19 -11.31
CA PHE A 78 -30.27 2.92 -9.88
C PHE A 78 -28.99 2.53 -9.14
N LEU A 79 -28.17 1.65 -9.72
CA LEU A 79 -26.88 1.23 -9.15
C LEU A 79 -25.84 2.36 -9.13
N GLN A 80 -25.88 3.29 -10.11
CA GLN A 80 -25.10 4.54 -10.06
C GLN A 80 -25.55 5.50 -8.96
N ARG A 81 -26.84 5.51 -8.61
CA ARG A 81 -27.41 6.36 -7.53
C ARG A 81 -27.19 5.79 -6.14
N HIS A 82 -27.07 4.46 -6.02
CA HIS A 82 -26.82 3.75 -4.76
C HIS A 82 -25.55 2.89 -4.83
N PRO A 83 -24.35 3.50 -4.85
CA PRO A 83 -23.09 2.77 -4.97
C PRO A 83 -22.74 1.88 -3.77
N TRP A 84 -23.47 1.99 -2.65
CA TRP A 84 -23.36 1.05 -1.52
C TRP A 84 -24.15 -0.26 -1.75
N LEU A 85 -25.16 -0.22 -2.63
CA LEU A 85 -25.94 -1.39 -3.08
C LEU A 85 -25.27 -2.09 -4.28
N MET A 86 -24.31 -1.43 -4.95
CA MET A 86 -23.40 -2.10 -5.87
C MET A 86 -22.38 -2.94 -5.08
N GLY A 87 -22.47 -4.26 -5.25
CA GLY A 87 -21.28 -5.08 -5.43
C GLY A 87 -20.68 -5.70 -4.18
N TRP A 88 -21.36 -6.70 -3.60
CA TRP A 88 -20.72 -7.72 -2.75
C TRP A 88 -19.70 -8.57 -3.52
N ASN A 89 -19.73 -8.51 -4.86
CA ASN A 89 -18.87 -9.24 -5.78
C ASN A 89 -17.88 -8.34 -6.54
N HIS A 90 -17.57 -7.14 -6.01
CA HIS A 90 -16.51 -6.28 -6.55
C HIS A 90 -15.12 -6.77 -6.11
N GLU A 91 -14.08 -6.48 -6.89
CA GLU A 91 -12.67 -6.86 -6.63
C GLU A 91 -12.25 -6.70 -5.15
N ASP A 92 -12.64 -5.58 -4.55
CA ASP A 92 -12.26 -5.18 -3.20
C ASP A 92 -12.85 -6.04 -2.06
N TRP A 93 -13.90 -6.82 -2.30
CA TRP A 93 -14.55 -7.66 -1.27
C TRP A 93 -13.99 -9.08 -1.20
N TRP A 94 -13.35 -9.55 -2.26
CA TRP A 94 -12.73 -10.88 -2.32
C TRP A 94 -11.74 -11.17 -1.18
N PRO A 95 -10.88 -10.24 -0.76
CA PRO A 95 -10.04 -10.44 0.42
C PRO A 95 -10.84 -10.75 1.69
N CYS A 96 -12.00 -10.09 1.89
CA CYS A 96 -12.86 -10.32 3.05
C CYS A 96 -13.44 -11.73 3.02
N TRP A 97 -14.00 -12.15 1.88
CA TRP A 97 -14.63 -13.45 1.74
C TRP A 97 -13.62 -14.59 1.92
N ILE A 98 -12.47 -14.49 1.27
CA ILE A 98 -11.40 -15.47 1.38
C ILE A 98 -10.88 -15.54 2.83
N GLY A 99 -10.60 -14.40 3.45
CA GLY A 99 -10.10 -14.34 4.82
C GLY A 99 -11.08 -14.91 5.85
N LEU A 100 -12.36 -14.53 5.77
CA LEU A 100 -13.41 -15.06 6.66
C LEU A 100 -13.64 -16.57 6.46
N PHE A 101 -13.62 -17.04 5.22
CA PHE A 101 -13.73 -18.46 4.91
C PHE A 101 -12.55 -19.26 5.47
N LEU A 102 -11.32 -18.77 5.30
CA LEU A 102 -10.13 -19.40 5.85
C LEU A 102 -10.10 -19.34 7.38
N PHE A 103 -10.54 -18.24 7.99
CA PHE A 103 -10.68 -18.13 9.44
C PHE A 103 -11.65 -19.17 10.01
N PHE A 104 -12.79 -19.36 9.34
CA PHE A 104 -13.75 -20.41 9.68
C PHE A 104 -13.12 -21.81 9.57
N LEU A 105 -12.45 -22.11 8.46
CA LEU A 105 -11.76 -23.39 8.27
C LEU A 105 -10.68 -23.64 9.34
N VAL A 106 -9.90 -22.63 9.70
CA VAL A 106 -8.89 -22.73 10.76
C VAL A 106 -9.54 -23.00 12.10
N SER A 107 -10.61 -22.27 12.45
CA SER A 107 -11.35 -22.47 13.70
C SER A 107 -11.91 -23.89 13.81
N VAL A 108 -12.48 -24.40 12.72
CA VAL A 108 -12.97 -25.78 12.62
C VAL A 108 -11.81 -26.79 12.72
N SER A 109 -10.68 -26.54 12.05
CA SER A 109 -9.51 -27.41 12.09
C SER A 109 -8.93 -27.55 13.50
N VAL A 110 -8.82 -26.43 14.24
CA VAL A 110 -8.38 -26.43 15.64
C VAL A 110 -9.36 -27.18 16.52
N HIS A 111 -10.67 -27.03 16.28
CA HIS A 111 -11.69 -27.77 17.02
C HIS A 111 -11.55 -29.30 16.84
N TYR A 112 -11.22 -29.76 15.63
CA TYR A 112 -10.92 -31.16 15.35
C TYR A 112 -9.48 -31.59 15.68
N SER A 113 -8.73 -30.77 16.45
CA SER A 113 -7.35 -31.04 16.86
C SER A 113 -6.37 -31.27 15.70
N ILE A 114 -6.62 -30.65 14.55
CA ILE A 114 -5.68 -30.62 13.43
C ILE A 114 -4.67 -29.49 13.68
N GLU A 115 -3.40 -29.85 13.79
CA GLU A 115 -2.31 -28.88 13.99
C GLU A 115 -1.97 -28.11 12.70
N GLY A 116 -1.47 -26.89 12.86
CA GLY A 116 -1.03 -26.04 11.76
C GLY A 116 0.24 -26.58 11.08
N ALA A 117 0.36 -26.31 9.79
CA ALA A 117 1.46 -26.79 8.95
C ALA A 117 2.70 -25.86 9.02
N HIS A 118 3.63 -26.14 9.94
CA HIS A 118 4.87 -25.36 10.07
C HIS A 118 6.10 -26.16 9.61
N PHE A 119 7.03 -25.49 8.93
CA PHE A 119 8.36 -26.07 8.67
C PHE A 119 9.13 -26.22 9.98
N GLN A 120 9.67 -27.41 10.21
CA GLN A 120 10.59 -27.64 11.30
C GLN A 120 11.97 -27.02 10.98
N PRO A 121 12.67 -26.41 11.96
CA PRO A 121 14.00 -25.87 11.73
C PRO A 121 15.01 -26.98 11.41
N TRP A 122 15.75 -26.84 10.31
CA TRP A 122 16.77 -27.80 9.89
C TRP A 122 18.19 -27.28 10.20
N THR A 123 19.22 -28.13 10.10
CA THR A 123 20.64 -27.73 10.26
C THR A 123 21.51 -28.27 9.14
N SER A 124 21.53 -29.58 8.98
CA SER A 124 22.51 -30.28 8.14
C SER A 124 21.86 -30.73 6.84
N ASN A 125 20.68 -31.34 6.92
CA ASN A 125 19.93 -31.80 5.77
C ASN A 125 18.63 -30.99 5.60
N PRO A 126 18.46 -30.25 4.49
CA PRO A 126 17.27 -29.43 4.26
C PRO A 126 15.99 -30.27 4.10
N PHE A 127 16.12 -31.53 3.68
CA PHE A 127 14.98 -32.43 3.49
C PHE A 127 14.38 -32.94 4.80
N ASP A 128 15.09 -32.83 5.93
CA ASP A 128 14.56 -33.20 7.26
C ASP A 128 13.32 -32.36 7.62
N SER A 129 13.32 -31.10 7.19
CA SER A 129 12.18 -30.19 7.37
C SER A 129 10.94 -30.61 6.59
N LEU A 130 11.06 -31.51 5.59
CA LEU A 130 9.98 -31.96 4.71
C LEU A 130 9.35 -33.31 5.15
N HIS A 131 10.07 -34.14 5.90
CA HIS A 131 9.62 -35.49 6.27
C HIS A 131 8.65 -35.57 7.48
N THR A 132 8.27 -34.44 8.07
CA THR A 132 7.45 -34.42 9.30
C THR A 132 5.94 -34.40 8.98
N ARG A 133 5.11 -35.11 9.77
CA ARG A 133 3.62 -35.18 9.60
C ARG A 133 2.90 -33.82 9.40
N PRO A 134 3.29 -32.70 10.05
CA PRO A 134 2.67 -31.39 9.83
C PRO A 134 2.78 -30.87 8.39
N ASN A 135 3.76 -31.32 7.62
CA ASN A 135 3.96 -30.87 6.23
C ASN A 135 2.87 -31.38 5.28
N LEU A 136 2.11 -32.41 5.65
CA LEU A 136 0.93 -32.84 4.91
C LEU A 136 -0.11 -31.72 4.80
N GLY A 137 -0.18 -30.83 5.80
CA GLY A 137 -1.06 -29.66 5.74
C GLY A 137 -0.65 -28.65 4.66
N LEU A 138 0.64 -28.59 4.26
CA LEU A 138 1.09 -27.73 3.16
C LEU A 138 0.60 -28.22 1.79
N ILE A 139 0.50 -29.55 1.62
CA ILE A 139 -0.04 -30.17 0.39
C ILE A 139 -1.52 -29.82 0.21
N VAL A 140 -2.27 -29.64 1.30
CA VAL A 140 -3.68 -29.23 1.26
C VAL A 140 -3.80 -27.71 1.15
N LEU A 141 -2.94 -26.95 1.83
CA LEU A 141 -2.99 -25.50 1.87
C LEU A 141 -2.73 -24.86 0.50
N ALA A 142 -1.74 -25.35 -0.24
CA ALA A 142 -1.37 -24.83 -1.55
C ALA A 142 -2.53 -24.83 -2.58
N PRO A 143 -3.19 -25.97 -2.87
CA PRO A 143 -4.31 -26.00 -3.79
C PRO A 143 -5.53 -25.25 -3.25
N LEU A 144 -5.75 -25.24 -1.93
CA LEU A 144 -6.85 -24.48 -1.32
C LEU A 144 -6.67 -22.97 -1.54
N GLN A 145 -5.50 -22.42 -1.22
CA GLN A 145 -5.19 -21.01 -1.43
C GLN A 145 -5.23 -20.66 -2.92
N GLY A 146 -4.67 -21.53 -3.77
CA GLY A 146 -4.70 -21.35 -5.23
C GLY A 146 -6.12 -21.33 -5.79
N LEU A 147 -7.01 -22.21 -5.32
CA LEU A 147 -8.41 -22.25 -5.73
C LEU A 147 -9.15 -20.98 -5.30
N LEU A 148 -8.96 -20.52 -4.06
CA LEU A 148 -9.63 -19.32 -3.54
C LEU A 148 -9.22 -18.06 -4.32
N VAL A 149 -7.92 -17.91 -4.62
CA VAL A 149 -7.43 -16.78 -5.42
C VAL A 149 -7.87 -16.92 -6.88
N PHE A 150 -7.87 -18.13 -7.44
CA PHE A 150 -8.39 -18.38 -8.78
C PHE A 150 -9.86 -17.97 -8.91
N LEU A 151 -10.70 -18.31 -7.92
CA LEU A 151 -12.11 -17.92 -7.89
C LEU A 151 -12.27 -16.40 -7.84
N ALA A 152 -11.45 -15.69 -7.07
CA ALA A 152 -11.43 -14.24 -7.06
C ALA A 152 -11.07 -13.68 -8.44
N VAL A 153 -9.95 -14.11 -9.03
CA VAL A 153 -9.48 -13.65 -10.34
C VAL A 153 -10.49 -13.97 -11.45
N TYR A 154 -11.18 -15.11 -11.36
CA TYR A 154 -12.25 -15.49 -12.27
C TYR A 154 -13.45 -14.55 -12.15
N ALA A 155 -13.92 -14.29 -10.92
CA ALA A 155 -15.09 -13.46 -10.68
C ALA A 155 -14.88 -11.99 -11.02
N THR A 156 -13.64 -11.49 -10.95
CA THR A 156 -13.28 -10.12 -11.29
C THR A 156 -13.12 -9.91 -12.79
N GLY A 157 -13.15 -10.98 -13.58
CA GLY A 157 -13.06 -10.89 -15.04
C GLY A 157 -11.66 -10.53 -15.55
N ALA A 158 -10.61 -10.90 -14.81
CA ALA A 158 -9.24 -10.59 -15.18
C ALA A 158 -8.87 -11.18 -16.56
N LYS A 159 -8.17 -10.40 -17.38
CA LYS A 159 -7.66 -10.85 -18.69
C LYS A 159 -6.72 -12.05 -18.49
N ASN A 160 -6.86 -13.13 -19.26
CA ASN A 160 -6.06 -14.36 -19.16
C ASN A 160 -6.23 -15.16 -17.85
N TRP A 161 -7.36 -15.06 -17.15
CA TRP A 161 -7.67 -15.85 -15.94
C TRP A 161 -7.46 -17.37 -16.11
N ARG A 162 -7.65 -17.91 -17.32
CA ARG A 162 -7.44 -19.34 -17.62
C ARG A 162 -6.00 -19.80 -17.42
N GLU A 163 -5.03 -18.90 -17.53
CA GLU A 163 -3.61 -19.22 -17.36
C GLU A 163 -3.09 -18.92 -15.95
N PHE A 164 -3.95 -18.44 -15.04
CA PHE A 164 -3.59 -18.05 -13.68
C PHE A 164 -2.81 -19.15 -12.95
N TYR A 165 -3.22 -20.40 -13.09
CA TYR A 165 -2.60 -21.53 -12.39
C TYR A 165 -1.10 -21.66 -12.71
N LYS A 166 -0.66 -21.34 -13.94
CA LYS A 166 0.76 -21.36 -14.31
C LYS A 166 1.55 -20.33 -13.50
N GLY A 167 1.01 -19.11 -13.38
CA GLY A 167 1.61 -18.02 -12.63
C GLY A 167 1.60 -18.28 -11.12
N PHE A 168 0.47 -18.77 -10.61
CA PHE A 168 0.31 -19.10 -9.20
C PHE A 168 1.31 -20.18 -8.76
N MET A 169 1.50 -21.24 -9.57
CA MET A 169 2.48 -22.29 -9.26
C MET A 169 3.90 -21.73 -9.13
N VAL A 170 4.29 -20.79 -9.98
CA VAL A 170 5.61 -20.13 -9.90
C VAL A 170 5.72 -19.28 -8.62
N ILE A 171 4.72 -18.43 -8.35
CA ILE A 171 4.74 -17.56 -7.16
C ILE A 171 4.73 -18.39 -5.87
N TYR A 172 3.91 -19.44 -5.82
CA TYR A 172 3.84 -20.34 -4.68
C TYR A 172 5.13 -21.12 -4.49
N ALA A 173 5.75 -21.63 -5.57
CA ALA A 173 7.03 -22.33 -5.49
C ALA A 173 8.16 -21.43 -4.98
N LEU A 174 8.22 -20.17 -5.42
CA LEU A 174 9.19 -19.20 -4.88
C LEU A 174 8.91 -18.86 -3.41
N SER A 175 7.63 -18.76 -3.03
CA SER A 175 7.23 -18.51 -1.64
C SER A 175 7.59 -19.69 -0.73
N PHE A 176 7.37 -20.91 -1.22
CA PHE A 176 7.78 -22.15 -0.56
C PHE A 176 9.30 -22.20 -0.39
N LEU A 177 10.06 -21.94 -1.46
CA LEU A 177 11.53 -21.91 -1.42
C LEU A 177 12.04 -20.88 -0.41
N SER A 178 11.41 -19.70 -0.38
CA SER A 178 11.71 -18.65 0.59
C SER A 178 11.51 -19.11 2.03
N LYS A 179 10.32 -19.63 2.37
CA LYS A 179 10.03 -20.12 3.73
C LYS A 179 10.90 -21.32 4.12
N TRP A 180 11.20 -22.19 3.16
CA TRP A 180 12.04 -23.37 3.38
C TRP A 180 13.48 -22.98 3.74
N LEU A 181 14.06 -21.99 3.04
CA LEU A 181 15.38 -21.43 3.35
C LEU A 181 15.38 -20.65 4.67
N ALA A 182 14.33 -19.87 4.94
CA ALA A 182 14.18 -19.15 6.20
C ALA A 182 14.06 -20.09 7.42
N SER A 183 13.68 -21.36 7.23
CA SER A 183 13.61 -22.36 8.29
C SER A 183 14.98 -22.90 8.75
N GLN A 184 16.06 -22.63 8.02
CA GLN A 184 17.41 -23.10 8.39
C GLN A 184 17.85 -22.48 9.73
N LYS A 185 18.32 -23.28 10.70
CA LYS A 185 18.64 -22.77 12.06
C LYS A 185 19.62 -21.60 12.06
N ASN A 186 20.64 -21.61 11.20
CA ASN A 186 21.62 -20.52 11.08
C ASN A 186 21.05 -19.26 10.43
N ILE A 187 20.12 -19.41 9.48
CA ILE A 187 19.46 -18.29 8.81
C ILE A 187 18.38 -17.69 9.72
N LYS A 188 17.68 -18.57 10.45
CA LYS A 188 16.70 -18.22 11.47
C LYS A 188 17.37 -17.51 12.66
N SER A 189 18.56 -17.93 13.07
CA SER A 189 19.35 -17.22 14.08
C SER A 189 19.93 -15.91 13.54
N ALA A 190 20.29 -15.85 12.26
CA ALA A 190 20.63 -14.60 11.57
C ALA A 190 19.42 -13.70 11.27
N SER A 191 18.20 -14.10 11.67
CA SER A 191 16.96 -13.33 11.53
C SER A 191 16.62 -12.86 10.11
N ILE A 192 17.09 -13.56 9.08
CA ILE A 192 16.70 -13.25 7.70
C ILE A 192 15.29 -13.79 7.48
N GLY A 193 14.32 -12.88 7.49
CA GLY A 193 12.91 -13.21 7.28
C GLY A 193 12.64 -13.81 5.89
N ASP A 194 11.56 -14.59 5.79
CA ASP A 194 11.02 -15.13 4.54
C ASP A 194 10.57 -14.03 3.56
N SER A 195 10.22 -12.85 4.04
CA SER A 195 9.91 -11.69 3.19
C SER A 195 11.08 -11.25 2.31
N ILE A 196 12.31 -11.26 2.83
CA ILE A 196 13.51 -10.83 2.09
C ILE A 196 13.86 -11.83 1.00
N TRP A 197 13.87 -13.11 1.33
CA TRP A 197 14.09 -14.19 0.35
C TRP A 197 13.01 -14.18 -0.73
N ALA A 198 11.74 -13.92 -0.36
CA ALA A 198 10.64 -13.81 -1.31
C ALA A 198 10.84 -12.66 -2.31
N ILE A 199 11.16 -11.46 -1.82
CA ILE A 199 11.47 -10.30 -2.68
C ILE A 199 12.68 -10.61 -3.56
N LEU A 200 13.76 -11.15 -2.98
CA LEU A 200 15.00 -11.47 -3.69
C LEU A 200 14.74 -12.47 -4.83
N PHE A 201 14.01 -13.56 -4.58
CA PHE A 201 13.68 -14.54 -5.61
C PHE A 201 12.73 -13.99 -6.67
N GLY A 202 11.73 -13.20 -6.29
CA GLY A 202 10.86 -12.51 -7.24
C GLY A 202 11.66 -11.58 -8.16
N THR A 203 12.55 -10.77 -7.59
CA THR A 203 13.42 -9.86 -8.34
C THR A 203 14.40 -10.63 -9.22
N LEU A 204 15.03 -11.69 -8.70
CA LEU A 204 15.91 -12.55 -9.48
C LEU A 204 15.18 -13.13 -10.70
N LEU A 205 14.00 -13.71 -10.50
CA LEU A 205 13.19 -14.26 -11.58
C LEU A 205 12.81 -13.20 -12.62
N ARG A 206 12.38 -12.01 -12.18
CA ARG A 206 12.06 -10.89 -13.08
C ARG A 206 13.25 -10.48 -13.93
N ASN A 207 14.44 -10.39 -13.34
CA ASN A 207 15.64 -9.97 -14.04
C ASN A 207 16.18 -11.07 -14.98
N ILE A 208 16.05 -12.35 -14.63
CA ILE A 208 16.34 -13.47 -15.54
C ILE A 208 15.41 -13.43 -16.77
N MET A 209 14.10 -13.22 -16.56
CA MET A 209 13.12 -13.13 -17.65
C MET A 209 13.33 -11.91 -18.56
N THR A 210 13.83 -10.81 -18.00
CA THR A 210 14.12 -9.58 -18.75
C THR A 210 15.50 -9.62 -19.43
N GLY A 211 16.46 -10.36 -18.85
CA GLY A 211 17.87 -10.42 -19.25
C GLY A 211 18.17 -11.13 -20.57
N GLY A 212 17.17 -11.76 -21.19
CA GLY A 212 17.26 -12.24 -22.58
C GLY A 212 17.13 -11.08 -23.57
N SER A 213 18.04 -10.10 -23.52
CA SER A 213 18.14 -9.02 -24.52
C SER A 213 18.43 -9.64 -25.88
N THR A 214 17.40 -9.93 -26.69
CA THR A 214 17.62 -10.08 -28.12
C THR A 214 18.10 -8.73 -28.64
N PRO A 215 19.24 -8.65 -29.36
CA PRO A 215 19.60 -7.43 -30.06
C PRO A 215 18.41 -7.04 -30.91
N SER A 216 17.97 -5.79 -30.83
CA SER A 216 17.06 -5.23 -31.81
C SER A 216 17.78 -5.21 -33.16
N THR A 217 17.68 -6.30 -33.91
CA THR A 217 18.15 -6.37 -35.30
C THR A 217 17.19 -5.60 -36.18
N SER A 218 17.15 -4.28 -36.00
CA SER A 218 16.61 -3.33 -36.98
C SER A 218 17.03 -1.91 -36.60
N GLY A 219 18.05 -1.40 -37.30
CA GLY A 219 18.14 0.00 -37.72
C GLY A 219 18.42 1.08 -36.66
N THR A 220 19.69 1.47 -36.59
CA THR A 220 20.11 2.89 -36.71
C THR A 220 19.41 3.93 -35.84
N THR A 221 19.57 3.88 -34.51
CA THR A 221 19.61 5.10 -33.67
C THR A 221 20.51 4.87 -32.45
N PRO A 222 21.62 5.63 -32.28
CA PRO A 222 22.37 5.62 -31.03
C PRO A 222 21.53 6.34 -29.97
N GLY A 223 20.82 5.58 -29.11
CA GLY A 223 20.03 6.16 -28.01
C GLY A 223 18.73 5.43 -27.64
N ALA A 224 18.33 4.38 -28.36
CA ALA A 224 17.13 3.61 -28.01
C ALA A 224 17.38 2.77 -26.74
N ALA A 225 17.00 3.35 -25.59
CA ALA A 225 17.07 2.72 -24.27
C ALA A 225 16.39 1.34 -24.30
N ALA A 226 17.04 0.35 -23.66
CA ALA A 226 16.51 -0.99 -23.48
C ALA A 226 15.10 -0.91 -22.87
N GLN A 227 14.07 -1.16 -23.69
CA GLN A 227 12.69 -1.07 -23.25
C GLN A 227 12.34 -2.34 -22.46
N SER A 228 11.96 -2.17 -21.20
CA SER A 228 11.60 -3.23 -20.28
C SER A 228 10.56 -4.17 -20.90
N ARG A 229 10.87 -5.45 -21.07
CA ARG A 229 9.86 -6.42 -21.51
C ARG A 229 8.74 -6.50 -20.46
N PRO A 230 7.46 -6.39 -20.88
CA PRO A 230 6.34 -6.56 -19.96
C PRO A 230 6.28 -8.01 -19.47
N LEU A 231 5.76 -8.23 -18.25
CA LEU A 231 5.55 -9.58 -17.73
C LEU A 231 4.68 -10.41 -18.68
N PRO A 232 4.98 -11.72 -18.85
CA PRO A 232 4.07 -12.64 -19.50
C PRO A 232 2.68 -12.58 -18.85
N GLY A 233 1.63 -12.65 -19.67
CA GLY A 233 0.25 -12.50 -19.22
C GLY A 233 -0.12 -13.47 -18.09
N TRP A 234 0.30 -14.74 -18.18
CA TRP A 234 0.05 -15.75 -17.15
C TRP A 234 0.67 -15.42 -15.79
N LEU A 235 1.85 -14.77 -15.76
CA LEU A 235 2.52 -14.38 -14.51
C LEU A 235 1.97 -13.06 -13.98
N LYS A 236 1.66 -12.12 -14.87
CA LYS A 236 1.06 -10.83 -14.52
C LYS A 236 -0.30 -10.99 -13.84
N VAL A 237 -1.12 -11.94 -14.29
CA VAL A 237 -2.43 -12.23 -13.69
C VAL A 237 -2.28 -12.79 -12.27
N ALA A 238 -1.23 -13.55 -12.00
CA ALA A 238 -0.96 -14.10 -10.67
C ALA A 238 -0.29 -13.10 -9.71
N GLN A 239 0.28 -12.00 -10.21
CA GLN A 239 0.94 -10.94 -9.46
C GLN A 239 -0.08 -10.02 -8.73
N GLN A 240 -0.84 -10.59 -7.79
CA GLN A 240 -1.92 -9.91 -7.06
C GLN A 240 -1.46 -9.43 -5.67
N THR A 241 -0.49 -8.50 -5.63
CA THR A 241 0.16 -8.04 -4.38
C THR A 241 -0.85 -7.55 -3.34
N GLU A 242 -1.80 -6.71 -3.76
CA GLU A 242 -2.83 -6.11 -2.89
C GLU A 242 -3.79 -7.17 -2.34
N LEU A 243 -4.27 -8.09 -3.19
CA LEU A 243 -5.18 -9.17 -2.79
C LEU A 243 -4.56 -10.04 -1.71
N TYR A 244 -3.30 -10.46 -1.91
CA TYR A 244 -2.60 -11.33 -0.97
C TYR A 244 -2.40 -10.67 0.40
N ILE A 245 -1.94 -9.41 0.46
CA ILE A 245 -1.76 -8.70 1.74
C ILE A 245 -3.11 -8.42 2.41
N ALA A 246 -4.14 -8.06 1.63
CA ALA A 246 -5.47 -7.84 2.17
C ALA A 246 -6.06 -9.12 2.80
N ILE A 247 -5.87 -10.29 2.17
CA ILE A 247 -6.28 -11.58 2.76
C ILE A 247 -5.53 -11.85 4.07
N SER A 248 -4.21 -11.64 4.08
CA SER A 248 -3.38 -11.78 5.28
C SER A 248 -3.86 -10.89 6.43
N LEU A 249 -4.21 -9.64 6.12
CA LEU A 249 -4.75 -8.69 7.09
C LEU A 249 -6.11 -9.12 7.66
N VAL A 250 -7.00 -9.66 6.84
CA VAL A 250 -8.31 -10.15 7.30
C VAL A 250 -8.15 -11.34 8.25
N LEU A 251 -7.09 -12.14 8.11
CA LEU A 251 -6.77 -13.27 8.98
C LEU A 251 -6.10 -12.89 10.31
N LEU A 252 -5.74 -11.61 10.50
CA LEU A 252 -5.12 -11.16 11.73
C LEU A 252 -6.13 -11.21 12.90
N CYS A 253 -5.91 -12.12 13.84
CA CYS A 253 -6.77 -12.32 15.00
C CYS A 253 -6.26 -11.49 16.19
N ILE A 254 -7.12 -10.64 16.75
CA ILE A 254 -6.78 -9.83 17.92
C ILE A 254 -7.48 -10.41 19.15
N ASP A 255 -6.73 -10.88 20.14
CA ASP A 255 -7.30 -11.36 21.39
C ASP A 255 -7.47 -10.22 22.40
N VAL A 256 -8.72 -9.83 22.67
CA VAL A 256 -9.04 -8.79 23.64
C VAL A 256 -8.67 -9.21 25.06
N ALA A 257 -8.66 -10.52 25.38
CA ALA A 257 -8.32 -11.00 26.72
C ALA A 257 -6.83 -10.77 27.04
N VAL A 258 -5.95 -11.01 26.07
CA VAL A 258 -4.49 -10.79 26.19
C VAL A 258 -4.17 -9.29 26.22
N LEU A 259 -4.97 -8.48 25.52
CA LEU A 259 -4.82 -7.02 25.53
C LEU A 259 -5.14 -6.40 26.90
N ARG A 260 -6.21 -6.82 27.58
CA ARG A 260 -6.72 -6.14 28.79
C ARG A 260 -5.68 -5.73 29.85
N PRO A 261 -4.75 -6.59 30.30
CA PRO A 261 -3.82 -6.24 31.39
C PRO A 261 -2.70 -5.27 30.95
N LEU A 262 -2.31 -5.29 29.67
CA LEU A 262 -1.18 -4.51 29.13
C LEU A 262 -1.64 -3.33 28.24
N ALA A 263 -2.92 -3.31 27.88
CA ALA A 263 -3.49 -2.38 26.90
C ALA A 263 -3.33 -0.91 27.27
N PRO A 264 -3.53 -0.43 28.52
CA PRO A 264 -3.46 1.01 28.78
C PRO A 264 -2.07 1.58 28.48
N ARG A 265 -1.01 0.90 28.92
CA ARG A 265 0.38 1.30 28.70
C ARG A 265 0.79 1.12 27.23
N ALA A 266 0.45 -0.03 26.64
CA ALA A 266 0.72 -0.31 25.22
C ALA A 266 -0.02 0.66 24.28
N LEU A 267 -1.28 1.00 24.60
CA LEU A 267 -2.06 2.00 23.88
C LEU A 267 -1.40 3.37 23.98
N PHE A 268 -0.95 3.78 25.16
CA PHE A 268 -0.28 5.07 25.32
C PHE A 268 0.96 5.18 24.42
N VAL A 269 1.83 4.16 24.43
CA VAL A 269 3.03 4.15 23.58
C VAL A 269 2.64 4.18 22.10
N SER A 270 1.85 3.21 21.63
CA SER A 270 1.56 3.09 20.19
C SER A 270 0.65 4.19 19.66
N TRP A 271 -0.35 4.68 20.40
CA TRP A 271 -1.31 5.67 19.91
C TRP A 271 -0.82 7.11 20.00
N VAL A 272 0.22 7.38 20.79
CA VAL A 272 0.88 8.69 20.79
C VAL A 272 2.01 8.71 19.76
N ASP A 273 2.89 7.72 19.77
CA ASP A 273 4.08 7.68 18.92
C ASP A 273 3.70 7.56 17.44
N THR A 274 2.93 6.54 17.09
CA THR A 274 2.61 6.22 15.68
C THR A 274 1.93 7.35 14.93
N PRO A 275 0.82 7.96 15.40
CA PRO A 275 0.17 9.04 14.66
C PRO A 275 1.02 10.31 14.58
N THR A 276 1.79 10.61 15.63
CA THR A 276 2.65 11.79 15.69
C THR A 276 3.77 11.69 14.66
N LEU A 277 4.49 10.56 14.66
CA LEU A 277 5.57 10.32 13.71
C LEU A 277 5.06 10.13 12.27
N PHE A 278 3.88 9.51 12.12
CA PHE A 278 3.23 9.38 10.81
C PHE A 278 3.01 10.75 10.14
N ILE A 279 2.45 11.71 10.88
CA ILE A 279 2.22 13.07 10.34
C ILE A 279 3.56 13.77 10.11
N PHE A 280 4.47 13.69 11.08
CA PHE A 280 5.77 14.36 11.01
C PHE A 280 6.60 13.90 9.79
N VAL A 281 6.72 12.59 9.57
CA VAL A 281 7.52 12.04 8.47
C VAL A 281 6.85 12.22 7.12
N ALA A 282 5.52 12.15 7.03
CA ALA A 282 4.82 12.50 5.79
C ALA A 282 5.08 13.96 5.38
N ILE A 283 5.11 14.89 6.34
CA ILE A 283 5.47 16.30 6.11
C ILE A 283 6.95 16.42 5.76
N MET A 284 7.84 15.79 6.51
CA MET A 284 9.29 15.82 6.26
C MET A 284 9.63 15.28 4.87
N GLY A 285 9.06 14.14 4.46
CA GLY A 285 9.28 13.55 3.15
C GLY A 285 8.81 14.44 1.99
N SER A 286 7.67 15.10 2.15
CA SER A 286 7.12 16.00 1.12
C SER A 286 7.82 17.35 1.08
N ALA A 287 8.14 17.95 2.22
CA ALA A 287 8.74 19.28 2.31
C ALA A 287 10.26 19.27 2.11
N TRP A 288 10.99 18.35 2.76
CA TRP A 288 12.44 18.32 2.76
C TRP A 288 13.02 17.59 1.54
N LEU A 289 12.51 16.38 1.26
CA LEU A 289 13.04 15.53 0.19
C LEU A 289 12.33 15.72 -1.16
N ARG A 290 11.28 16.54 -1.19
CA ARG A 290 10.44 16.82 -2.37
C ARG A 290 9.98 15.52 -3.03
N ILE A 291 9.50 14.58 -2.22
CA ILE A 291 8.83 13.36 -2.67
C ILE A 291 7.34 13.68 -2.82
N ASP A 292 6.66 13.01 -3.74
CA ASP A 292 5.22 13.19 -3.89
C ASP A 292 4.48 12.78 -2.61
N LEU A 293 3.43 13.54 -2.26
CA LEU A 293 2.74 13.37 -0.99
C LEU A 293 2.12 11.98 -0.81
N GLN A 294 1.69 11.32 -1.90
CA GLN A 294 1.14 9.96 -1.81
C GLN A 294 2.23 8.99 -1.35
N THR A 295 3.40 8.98 -2.00
CA THR A 295 4.51 8.11 -1.60
C THR A 295 5.05 8.46 -0.22
N ALA A 296 5.09 9.74 0.16
CA ALA A 296 5.51 10.15 1.50
C ALA A 296 4.56 9.62 2.60
N ILE A 297 3.24 9.69 2.38
CA ILE A 297 2.24 9.12 3.30
C ILE A 297 2.37 7.59 3.37
N ILE A 298 2.52 6.92 2.21
CA ILE A 298 2.67 5.46 2.15
C ILE A 298 3.94 5.02 2.88
N MET A 299 5.08 5.66 2.61
CA MET A 299 6.35 5.36 3.27
C MET A 299 6.24 5.59 4.78
N SER A 300 5.65 6.71 5.19
CA SER A 300 5.50 7.02 6.61
C SER A 300 4.62 5.99 7.33
N GLY A 301 3.47 5.62 6.77
CA GLY A 301 2.64 4.58 7.39
C GLY A 301 3.27 3.20 7.33
N ALA A 302 4.08 2.91 6.31
CA ALA A 302 4.87 1.70 6.25
C ALA A 302 5.86 1.62 7.43
N THR A 303 6.60 2.71 7.72
CA THR A 303 7.54 2.77 8.84
C THR A 303 6.84 2.68 10.20
N PHE A 304 5.80 3.48 10.47
CA PHE A 304 5.34 3.65 11.86
C PHE A 304 4.20 2.75 12.32
N ILE A 305 3.62 1.91 11.46
CA ILE A 305 2.45 1.11 11.82
C ILE A 305 2.81 -0.37 11.87
N CYS A 306 2.85 -1.03 10.71
CA CYS A 306 3.02 -2.49 10.64
C CYS A 306 3.76 -2.91 9.37
N GLY A 307 4.56 -2.02 8.79
CA GLY A 307 5.29 -2.30 7.58
C GLY A 307 4.38 -2.41 6.35
N SER A 308 4.45 -3.57 5.69
CA SER A 308 3.88 -3.75 4.36
C SER A 308 2.35 -3.66 4.32
N SER A 309 1.70 -4.10 5.38
CA SER A 309 0.24 -4.08 5.48
C SER A 309 -0.33 -2.65 5.53
N ALA A 310 0.35 -1.73 6.22
CA ALA A 310 -0.03 -0.32 6.25
C ALA A 310 0.24 0.37 4.91
N ALA A 311 1.35 0.03 4.24
CA ALA A 311 1.66 0.57 2.92
C ALA A 311 0.54 0.27 1.90
N ILE A 312 0.02 -0.96 1.90
CA ILE A 312 -1.11 -1.37 1.04
C ILE A 312 -2.42 -0.68 1.46
N ALA A 313 -2.73 -0.65 2.76
CA ALA A 313 -3.95 0.01 3.25
C ALA A 313 -4.02 1.49 2.88
N LEU A 314 -2.88 2.19 2.99
CA LEU A 314 -2.74 3.59 2.64
C LEU A 314 -2.72 3.81 1.13
N SER A 315 -2.06 2.94 0.35
CA SER A 315 -2.06 3.05 -1.10
C SER A 315 -3.46 2.86 -1.68
N SER A 316 -4.26 1.93 -1.16
CA SER A 316 -5.68 1.80 -1.50
C SER A 316 -6.47 3.06 -1.13
N SER A 317 -6.25 3.60 0.07
CA SER A 317 -6.90 4.84 0.56
C SER A 317 -6.57 6.07 -0.28
N LEU A 318 -5.38 6.12 -0.86
CA LEU A 318 -4.88 7.20 -1.70
C LEU A 318 -5.18 6.99 -3.19
N ALA A 319 -5.71 5.82 -3.58
CA ALA A 319 -5.82 5.34 -4.95
C ALA A 319 -4.47 5.36 -5.69
N ALA A 320 -3.44 4.80 -5.06
CA ALA A 320 -2.04 4.85 -5.43
C ALA A 320 -1.32 3.49 -5.29
N GLY A 321 -2.01 2.39 -5.65
CA GLY A 321 -1.56 1.01 -5.44
C GLY A 321 -0.10 0.73 -5.83
N SER A 322 0.29 1.13 -7.04
CA SER A 322 1.65 0.90 -7.58
C SER A 322 2.77 1.65 -6.84
N LYS A 323 2.45 2.61 -5.95
CA LYS A 323 3.45 3.37 -5.18
C LYS A 323 3.83 2.68 -3.88
N ALA A 324 3.17 1.59 -3.49
CA ALA A 324 3.47 0.84 -2.26
C ALA A 324 4.65 -0.13 -2.42
N ASP A 325 4.87 -0.66 -3.62
CA ASP A 325 5.85 -1.73 -3.88
C ASP A 325 7.27 -1.34 -3.42
N LEU A 326 7.70 -0.12 -3.76
CA LEU A 326 9.05 0.38 -3.44
C LEU A 326 9.24 0.63 -1.93
N PRO A 327 8.35 1.35 -1.22
CA PRO A 327 8.37 1.41 0.24
C PRO A 327 8.42 0.03 0.90
N ILE A 328 7.57 -0.92 0.48
CA ILE A 328 7.53 -2.28 1.04
C ILE A 328 8.87 -3.00 0.87
N ALA A 329 9.52 -2.85 -0.28
CA ALA A 329 10.82 -3.44 -0.53
C ALA A 329 11.91 -2.83 0.39
N ILE A 330 11.91 -1.51 0.55
CA ILE A 330 12.87 -0.79 1.40
C ILE A 330 12.74 -1.26 2.86
N ILE A 331 11.53 -1.18 3.44
CA ILE A 331 11.34 -1.56 4.85
C ILE A 331 11.75 -3.03 5.09
N SER A 332 11.48 -3.92 4.15
CA SER A 332 11.78 -5.36 4.31
C SER A 332 13.27 -5.62 4.39
N VAL A 333 14.08 -4.87 3.63
CA VAL A 333 15.54 -4.94 3.68
C VAL A 333 16.07 -4.36 4.99
N PHE A 334 15.53 -3.22 5.43
CA PHE A 334 15.99 -2.53 6.62
C PHE A 334 15.43 -3.08 7.95
N THR A 335 14.50 -4.02 7.90
CA THR A 335 14.01 -4.70 9.11
C THR A 335 15.09 -5.62 9.70
N ILE A 336 15.92 -6.26 8.89
CA ILE A 336 16.92 -7.26 9.35
C ILE A 336 17.91 -6.66 10.36
N PRO A 337 18.58 -5.52 10.07
CA PRO A 337 19.51 -4.93 11.03
C PRO A 337 18.84 -4.59 12.35
N SER A 338 17.59 -4.12 12.34
CA SER A 338 16.83 -3.78 13.55
C SER A 338 16.56 -4.99 14.46
N ILE A 339 16.24 -6.16 13.88
CA ILE A 339 16.01 -7.40 14.64
C ILE A 339 17.24 -7.79 15.46
N ILE A 340 18.43 -7.59 14.89
CA ILE A 340 19.69 -7.97 15.53
C ILE A 340 20.16 -6.87 16.47
N ALA A 341 20.22 -5.62 16.01
CA ALA A 341 20.83 -4.52 16.75
C ALA A 341 20.08 -4.19 18.04
N LEU A 342 18.76 -4.07 18.00
CA LEU A 342 17.95 -3.62 19.14
C LEU A 342 18.06 -4.52 20.38
N PRO A 343 17.96 -5.86 20.29
CA PRO A 343 18.10 -6.70 21.49
C PRO A 343 19.51 -6.67 22.08
N TYR A 344 20.57 -6.54 21.27
CA TYR A 344 21.93 -6.37 21.80
C TYR A 344 22.12 -5.01 22.47
N ILE A 345 21.56 -3.93 21.90
CA ILE A 345 21.58 -2.60 22.52
C ILE A 345 20.81 -2.62 23.85
N ALA A 346 19.63 -3.24 23.89
CA ALA A 346 18.83 -3.39 25.10
C ALA A 346 19.59 -4.14 26.21
N LYS A 347 20.29 -5.24 25.87
CA LYS A 347 21.14 -5.97 26.83
C LYS A 347 22.31 -5.13 27.33
N ALA A 348 22.95 -4.37 26.44
CA ALA A 348 24.08 -3.53 26.80
C ALA A 348 23.69 -2.38 27.75
N ILE A 349 22.48 -1.83 27.58
CA ILE A 349 21.95 -0.76 28.44
C ILE A 349 21.35 -1.33 29.75
N GLY A 350 21.02 -2.63 29.79
CA GLY A 350 20.49 -3.28 30.99
C GLY A 350 19.03 -2.93 31.31
N ILE A 351 18.22 -2.62 30.28
CA ILE A 351 16.80 -2.28 30.47
C ILE A 351 15.96 -3.51 30.83
N SER A 352 14.84 -3.31 31.54
CA SER A 352 13.94 -4.39 31.96
C SER A 352 13.25 -5.07 30.77
N ALA A 353 12.86 -6.35 30.93
CA ALA A 353 12.24 -7.14 29.86
C ALA A 353 10.92 -6.54 29.33
N GLN A 354 10.15 -5.86 30.19
CA GLN A 354 8.91 -5.18 29.81
C GLN A 354 9.19 -3.96 28.91
N VAL A 355 10.14 -3.11 29.30
CA VAL A 355 10.56 -1.95 28.49
C VAL A 355 11.18 -2.42 27.17
N ALA A 356 12.05 -3.42 27.21
CA ALA A 356 12.64 -4.02 26.01
C ALA A 356 11.55 -4.54 25.06
N GLY A 357 10.59 -5.30 25.59
CA GLY A 357 9.46 -5.81 24.83
C GLY A 357 8.62 -4.68 24.21
N ALA A 358 8.24 -3.68 25.00
CA ALA A 358 7.48 -2.53 24.50
C ALA A 358 8.24 -1.75 23.43
N TRP A 359 9.56 -1.59 23.60
CA TRP A 359 10.42 -0.92 22.64
C TRP A 359 10.48 -1.68 21.31
N PHE A 360 10.80 -2.98 21.32
CA PHE A 360 10.85 -3.81 20.10
C PHE A 360 9.47 -3.86 19.41
N GLY A 361 8.41 -3.96 20.22
CA GLY A 361 7.04 -3.99 19.74
C GLY A 361 6.60 -2.70 19.04
N GLY A 362 7.14 -1.55 19.43
CA GLY A 362 6.82 -0.27 18.79
C GLY A 362 7.58 -0.04 17.48
N CYS A 363 8.87 -0.37 17.42
CA CYS A 363 9.75 0.10 16.34
C CYS A 363 10.21 -0.94 15.29
N ILE A 364 9.93 -2.24 15.47
CA ILE A 364 10.28 -3.25 14.45
C ILE A 364 9.11 -3.50 13.51
N ASP A 365 9.30 -3.29 12.21
CA ASP A 365 8.22 -3.20 11.20
C ASP A 365 7.64 -4.54 10.71
N SER A 366 7.72 -5.59 11.53
CA SER A 366 7.12 -6.89 11.22
C SER A 366 6.82 -7.68 12.50
N THR A 367 5.61 -8.21 12.61
CA THR A 367 5.18 -8.99 13.80
C THR A 367 6.11 -10.19 14.07
N GLY A 368 6.50 -10.93 13.03
CA GLY A 368 7.42 -12.06 13.18
C GLY A 368 8.84 -11.63 13.58
N ALA A 369 9.31 -10.51 13.01
CA ALA A 369 10.61 -9.91 13.30
C ALA A 369 10.71 -9.41 14.75
N VAL A 370 9.65 -8.79 15.26
CA VAL A 370 9.51 -8.33 16.65
C VAL A 370 9.68 -9.48 17.63
N ILE A 371 8.93 -10.57 17.41
CA ILE A 371 8.96 -11.76 18.27
C ILE A 371 10.36 -12.41 18.23
N ALA A 372 10.99 -12.45 17.06
CA ALA A 372 12.36 -12.94 16.93
C ALA A 372 13.37 -12.08 17.71
N ALA A 373 13.27 -10.75 17.61
CA ALA A 373 14.14 -9.83 18.37
C ALA A 373 13.95 -10.01 19.88
N ALA A 374 12.70 -10.10 20.34
CA ALA A 374 12.38 -10.34 21.74
C ALA A 374 12.89 -11.70 22.24
N ALA A 375 12.83 -12.75 21.40
CA ALA A 375 13.41 -14.04 21.72
C ALA A 375 14.95 -14.00 21.82
N ILE A 376 15.63 -13.19 20.99
CA ILE A 376 17.07 -12.96 21.09
C ILE A 376 17.44 -12.24 22.40
N TYR A 377 16.58 -11.33 22.87
CA TYR A 377 16.75 -10.72 24.18
C TYR A 377 16.79 -11.78 25.30
N GLY A 378 15.97 -12.82 25.23
CA GLY A 378 16.17 -14.05 25.98
C GLY A 378 16.04 -13.90 27.49
N ASP A 379 14.87 -13.44 27.95
CA ASP A 379 14.54 -13.32 29.37
C ASP A 379 13.91 -14.62 29.94
N PRO A 380 14.11 -14.95 31.23
CA PRO A 380 13.68 -16.23 31.81
C PRO A 380 12.16 -16.53 31.75
N GLY A 381 11.33 -15.50 31.51
CA GLY A 381 9.87 -15.62 31.51
C GLY A 381 9.21 -15.36 30.16
N ASN A 382 9.96 -15.13 29.06
CA ASN A 382 9.45 -14.66 27.77
C ASN A 382 8.57 -13.39 27.87
N VAL A 383 8.78 -12.58 28.91
CA VAL A 383 8.03 -11.35 29.17
C VAL A 383 8.26 -10.34 28.04
N ALA A 384 9.47 -10.29 27.48
CA ALA A 384 9.76 -9.43 26.34
C ALA A 384 8.97 -9.85 25.10
N VAL A 385 8.81 -11.16 24.87
CA VAL A 385 8.05 -11.70 23.74
C VAL A 385 6.56 -11.39 23.89
N GLU A 386 5.99 -11.63 25.06
CA GLU A 386 4.57 -11.33 25.32
C GLU A 386 4.28 -9.83 25.22
N THR A 387 5.11 -8.99 25.85
CA THR A 387 4.93 -7.54 25.84
C THR A 387 5.08 -6.98 24.43
N SER A 388 6.09 -7.41 23.68
CA SER A 388 6.32 -6.95 22.30
C SER A 388 5.22 -7.36 21.34
N ALA A 389 4.71 -8.59 21.47
CA ALA A 389 3.56 -9.06 20.71
C ALA A 389 2.32 -8.20 21.01
N VAL A 390 2.05 -7.87 22.28
CA VAL A 390 0.92 -7.02 22.65
C VAL A 390 1.06 -5.61 22.08
N VAL A 391 2.20 -4.94 22.27
CA VAL A 391 2.42 -3.58 21.75
C VAL A 391 2.27 -3.54 20.24
N LYS A 392 2.87 -4.49 19.51
CA LYS A 392 2.74 -4.54 18.06
C LYS A 392 1.31 -4.82 17.61
N MET A 393 0.57 -5.68 18.32
CA MET A 393 -0.84 -5.93 17.99
C MET A 393 -1.71 -4.70 18.20
N VAL A 394 -1.46 -3.91 19.26
CA VAL A 394 -2.13 -2.61 19.47
C VAL A 394 -1.81 -1.64 18.34
N GLN A 395 -0.57 -1.62 17.87
CA GLN A 395 -0.15 -0.79 16.72
C GLN A 395 -0.84 -1.24 15.42
N ASN A 396 -1.00 -2.55 15.19
CA ASN A 396 -1.72 -3.07 14.02
C ASN A 396 -3.20 -2.65 14.01
N VAL A 397 -3.83 -2.44 15.17
CA VAL A 397 -5.20 -1.91 15.25
C VAL A 397 -5.31 -0.50 14.65
N LEU A 398 -4.24 0.30 14.67
CA LEU A 398 -4.23 1.67 14.13
C LEU A 398 -4.37 1.72 12.60
N ILE A 399 -4.10 0.63 11.88
CA ILE A 399 -4.28 0.57 10.42
C ILE A 399 -5.69 1.02 10.03
N GLY A 400 -6.72 0.55 10.75
CA GLY A 400 -8.11 0.88 10.45
C GLY A 400 -8.42 2.38 10.57
N PRO A 401 -8.27 2.98 11.77
CA PRO A 401 -8.52 4.40 12.00
C PRO A 401 -7.67 5.33 11.12
N ILE A 402 -6.37 5.04 10.97
CA ILE A 402 -5.48 5.87 10.15
C ILE A 402 -5.87 5.80 8.67
N SER A 403 -6.18 4.61 8.15
CA SER A 403 -6.62 4.47 6.75
C SER A 403 -7.93 5.22 6.47
N VAL A 404 -8.89 5.16 7.41
CA VAL A 404 -10.13 5.96 7.33
C VAL A 404 -9.81 7.44 7.33
N GLY A 405 -8.96 7.90 8.26
CA GLY A 405 -8.54 9.29 8.38
C GLY A 405 -7.88 9.81 7.11
N VAL A 406 -6.96 9.04 6.53
CA VAL A 406 -6.28 9.36 5.27
C VAL A 406 -7.28 9.37 4.10
N ALA A 407 -8.17 8.38 4.00
CA ALA A 407 -9.20 8.36 2.96
C ALA A 407 -10.11 9.60 3.04
N VAL A 408 -10.53 10.00 4.24
CA VAL A 408 -11.33 11.22 4.48
C VAL A 408 -10.55 12.48 4.10
N ALA A 409 -9.33 12.64 4.61
CA ALA A 409 -8.49 13.81 4.37
C ALA A 409 -8.16 13.95 2.88
N TRP A 410 -7.81 12.85 2.21
CA TRP A 410 -7.47 12.81 0.79
C TRP A 410 -8.69 13.08 -0.10
N THR A 411 -9.86 12.55 0.27
CA THR A 411 -11.14 12.83 -0.42
C THR A 411 -11.48 14.31 -0.34
N HIS A 412 -11.32 14.92 0.83
CA HIS A 412 -11.57 16.34 1.02
C HIS A 412 -10.59 17.22 0.23
N ARG A 413 -9.29 16.87 0.22
CA ARG A 413 -8.27 17.55 -0.60
C ARG A 413 -8.58 17.48 -2.09
N GLU A 414 -8.97 16.31 -2.59
CA GLU A 414 -9.35 16.11 -3.98
C GLU A 414 -10.59 16.92 -4.37
N GLN A 415 -11.62 16.96 -3.51
CA GLN A 415 -12.79 17.78 -3.76
C GLN A 415 -12.48 19.27 -3.82
N ARG A 416 -11.63 19.77 -2.92
CA ARG A 416 -11.18 21.17 -2.96
C ARG A 416 -10.46 21.47 -4.26
N ARG A 417 -9.58 20.57 -4.72
CA ARG A 417 -8.86 20.71 -6.00
C ARG A 417 -9.82 20.71 -7.20
N ARG A 418 -10.80 19.80 -7.23
CA ARG A 418 -11.83 19.75 -8.29
C ARG A 418 -12.70 21.00 -8.32
N ARG A 419 -13.07 21.53 -7.16
CA ARG A 419 -13.82 22.80 -7.04
C ARG A 419 -13.01 23.98 -7.55
N ALA A 420 -11.73 24.07 -7.19
CA ALA A 420 -10.83 25.12 -7.66
C ALA A 420 -10.62 25.06 -9.19
N MET A 421 -10.42 23.86 -9.76
CA MET A 421 -10.36 23.69 -11.22
C MET A 421 -11.66 24.09 -11.91
N ARG A 422 -12.82 23.74 -11.34
CA ARG A 422 -14.11 24.15 -11.88
C ARG A 422 -14.30 25.66 -11.86
N SER A 423 -13.90 26.35 -10.79
CA SER A 423 -13.98 27.81 -10.70
C SER A 423 -13.01 28.53 -11.65
N SER A 424 -11.95 27.88 -12.11
CA SER A 424 -11.02 28.45 -13.10
C SER A 424 -11.46 28.29 -14.55
N VAL A 425 -12.56 27.57 -14.83
CA VAL A 425 -13.10 27.46 -16.20
C VAL A 425 -13.84 28.76 -16.54
N PRO A 426 -13.42 29.51 -17.59
CA PRO A 426 -14.07 30.76 -17.97
C PRO A 426 -15.54 30.57 -18.35
N GLU A 427 -16.41 31.46 -17.87
CA GLU A 427 -17.85 31.47 -18.10
C GLU A 427 -18.20 31.59 -19.60
N GLU A 428 -17.31 32.18 -20.42
CA GLU A 428 -17.45 32.31 -21.89
C GLU A 428 -17.58 30.98 -22.66
N LEU A 429 -17.14 29.85 -22.11
CA LEU A 429 -17.33 28.52 -22.72
C LEU A 429 -18.67 27.88 -22.38
N THR A 430 -19.42 28.45 -21.43
CA THR A 430 -20.71 27.91 -20.97
C THR A 430 -21.90 28.62 -21.62
N GLU A 431 -21.71 29.86 -22.10
CA GLU A 431 -22.77 30.68 -22.74
C GLU A 431 -22.76 30.70 -24.28
N ARG A 432 -21.65 30.36 -24.95
CA ARG A 432 -21.56 30.39 -26.43
C ARG A 432 -22.30 29.27 -27.18
N ASP A 433 -23.06 28.43 -26.49
CA ASP A 433 -23.87 27.36 -27.10
C ASP A 433 -25.24 27.83 -27.66
N THR A 434 -25.56 29.13 -27.63
CA THR A 434 -26.87 29.62 -28.11
C THR A 434 -26.85 30.53 -29.34
N THR A 435 -25.69 30.87 -29.89
CA THR A 435 -25.59 31.66 -31.14
C THR A 435 -24.56 31.05 -32.08
N ILE A 436 -24.92 29.97 -32.77
CA ILE A 436 -24.19 29.51 -33.95
C ILE A 436 -25.06 29.83 -35.17
N ASP A 437 -24.61 30.81 -35.96
CA ASP A 437 -25.11 31.02 -37.31
C ASP A 437 -24.82 29.76 -38.15
N ASN A 438 -25.86 29.22 -38.78
CA ASN A 438 -25.88 27.92 -39.46
C ASN A 438 -24.97 27.79 -40.71
N ASN A 439 -24.04 28.71 -40.95
CA ASN A 439 -23.32 28.80 -42.22
C ASN A 439 -21.83 28.46 -42.21
N ASP A 440 -21.21 28.15 -41.08
CA ASP A 440 -19.79 27.74 -41.05
C ASP A 440 -19.59 26.40 -40.31
N SER A 441 -20.00 25.33 -40.98
CA SER A 441 -19.85 23.95 -40.52
C SER A 441 -18.42 23.45 -40.81
N SER A 442 -17.42 23.97 -40.10
CA SER A 442 -16.08 23.40 -40.12
C SER A 442 -15.93 22.33 -39.03
N ASP A 443 -15.45 21.13 -39.40
CA ASP A 443 -15.20 19.98 -38.49
C ASP A 443 -14.34 20.35 -37.26
N ALA A 444 -13.53 21.40 -37.39
CA ALA A 444 -12.68 21.95 -36.33
C ALA A 444 -13.46 22.61 -35.18
N VAL A 445 -14.69 23.08 -35.40
CA VAL A 445 -15.55 23.66 -34.36
C VAL A 445 -16.24 22.54 -33.57
N ARG A 446 -16.77 21.52 -34.26
CA ARG A 446 -17.43 20.35 -33.63
C ARG A 446 -16.45 19.50 -32.81
N GLY A 447 -15.20 19.37 -33.28
CA GLY A 447 -14.11 18.75 -32.51
C GLY A 447 -13.71 19.53 -31.24
N ARG A 448 -13.89 20.86 -31.23
CA ARG A 448 -13.63 21.72 -30.06
C ARG A 448 -14.78 21.68 -29.04
N LEU A 449 -16.03 21.69 -29.51
CA LEU A 449 -17.21 21.55 -28.65
C LEU A 449 -17.22 20.20 -27.94
N SER A 450 -17.02 19.10 -28.68
CA SER A 450 -16.95 17.75 -28.11
C SER A 450 -15.82 17.57 -27.09
N ARG A 451 -14.65 18.21 -27.32
CA ARG A 451 -13.56 18.25 -26.31
C ARG A 451 -13.94 19.03 -25.06
N THR A 452 -14.67 20.13 -25.23
CA THR A 452 -15.09 20.99 -24.13
C THR A 452 -16.18 20.31 -23.30
N GLU A 453 -17.20 19.73 -23.92
CA GLU A 453 -18.23 18.91 -23.26
C GLU A 453 -17.63 17.69 -22.55
N SER A 454 -16.64 17.03 -23.15
CA SER A 454 -15.85 15.96 -22.53
C SER A 454 -15.11 16.44 -21.28
N SER A 455 -14.43 17.58 -21.35
CA SER A 455 -13.75 18.19 -20.19
C SER A 455 -14.75 18.63 -19.11
N LEU A 456 -15.88 19.22 -19.47
CA LEU A 456 -16.90 19.69 -18.52
C LEU A 456 -17.67 18.53 -17.87
N SER A 457 -17.94 17.46 -18.61
CA SER A 457 -18.56 16.24 -18.08
C SER A 457 -17.63 15.51 -17.10
N SER A 458 -16.31 15.59 -17.30
CA SER A 458 -15.31 15.09 -16.35
C SER A 458 -15.25 15.89 -15.03
N LEU A 459 -15.73 17.14 -15.04
CA LEU A 459 -15.83 18.03 -13.87
C LEU A 459 -17.13 17.86 -13.09
N LYS A 460 -18.04 16.95 -13.49
CA LYS A 460 -19.27 16.68 -12.74
C LYS A 460 -18.95 16.34 -11.27
N PRO A 461 -19.63 16.96 -10.30
CA PRO A 461 -19.36 16.73 -8.89
C PRO A 461 -19.76 15.31 -8.50
N ILE A 462 -18.77 14.47 -8.20
CA ILE A 462 -19.01 13.17 -7.58
C ILE A 462 -19.41 13.42 -6.12
N PRO A 463 -20.54 12.88 -5.64
CA PRO A 463 -20.96 13.05 -4.26
C PRO A 463 -19.89 12.53 -3.30
N TYR A 464 -19.67 13.26 -2.19
CA TYR A 464 -18.62 12.98 -1.21
C TYR A 464 -18.66 11.54 -0.69
N ARG A 465 -19.85 11.04 -0.37
CA ARG A 465 -20.06 9.68 0.15
C ARG A 465 -19.57 8.61 -0.83
N THR A 466 -19.82 8.79 -2.13
CA THR A 466 -19.38 7.84 -3.16
C THR A 466 -17.87 7.87 -3.33
N LEU A 467 -17.26 9.05 -3.34
CA LEU A 467 -15.81 9.17 -3.44
C LEU A 467 -15.10 8.59 -2.21
N LEU A 468 -15.65 8.82 -1.02
CA LEU A 468 -15.16 8.24 0.22
C LEU A 468 -15.27 6.71 0.20
N TRP A 469 -16.43 6.17 -0.19
CA TRP A 469 -16.65 4.72 -0.27
C TRP A 469 -15.73 4.04 -1.30
N GLN A 470 -15.45 4.70 -2.42
CA GLN A 470 -14.51 4.21 -3.42
C GLN A 470 -13.09 4.09 -2.87
N ARG A 471 -12.64 5.05 -2.05
CA ARG A 471 -11.30 5.04 -1.46
C ARG A 471 -11.18 4.22 -0.18
N PHE A 472 -12.29 3.99 0.50
CA PHE A 472 -12.27 3.23 1.75
C PHE A 472 -11.74 1.80 1.51
N PRO A 473 -10.72 1.34 2.26
CA PRO A 473 -10.19 -0.01 2.13
C PRO A 473 -11.17 -1.02 2.72
N LYS A 474 -11.96 -1.67 1.87
CA LYS A 474 -13.07 -2.55 2.30
C LYS A 474 -12.59 -3.77 3.10
N PHE A 475 -11.37 -4.25 2.87
CA PHE A 475 -10.77 -5.33 3.66
C PHE A 475 -10.66 -5.03 5.16
N VAL A 476 -10.64 -3.75 5.56
CA VAL A 476 -10.65 -3.35 6.98
C VAL A 476 -11.95 -3.83 7.66
N LEU A 477 -13.07 -3.89 6.94
CA LEU A 477 -14.32 -4.44 7.47
C LEU A 477 -14.20 -5.94 7.70
N GLY A 478 -13.55 -6.67 6.79
CA GLY A 478 -13.26 -8.09 6.95
C GLY A 478 -12.40 -8.35 8.18
N PHE A 479 -11.34 -7.57 8.38
CA PHE A 479 -10.50 -7.63 9.57
C PHE A 479 -11.27 -7.37 10.87
N ILE A 480 -12.10 -6.32 10.92
CA ILE A 480 -12.95 -6.04 12.09
C ILE A 480 -13.92 -7.21 12.35
N MET A 481 -14.53 -7.75 11.30
CA MET A 481 -15.44 -8.89 11.41
C MET A 481 -14.73 -10.13 11.96
N THR A 482 -13.54 -10.47 11.45
CA THR A 482 -12.71 -11.57 11.98
C THR A 482 -12.37 -11.34 13.45
N ALA A 483 -11.97 -10.13 13.83
CA ALA A 483 -11.65 -9.80 15.23
C ALA A 483 -12.86 -9.98 16.15
N VAL A 484 -14.06 -9.56 15.73
CA VAL A 484 -15.30 -9.78 16.49
C VAL A 484 -15.58 -11.27 16.62
N LEU A 485 -15.59 -12.00 15.50
CA LEU A 485 -15.87 -13.45 15.48
C LEU A 485 -14.87 -14.25 16.32
N PHE A 486 -13.58 -13.91 16.25
CA PHE A 486 -12.54 -14.53 17.06
C PHE A 486 -12.80 -14.37 18.57
N ASN A 487 -13.27 -13.20 19.00
CA ASN A 487 -13.56 -12.96 20.42
C ASN A 487 -14.93 -13.46 20.87
N THR A 488 -15.91 -13.63 19.98
CA THR A 488 -17.26 -14.07 20.35
C THR A 488 -17.52 -15.56 20.13
N VAL A 489 -16.94 -16.15 19.08
CA VAL A 489 -17.21 -17.53 18.66
C VAL A 489 -16.16 -18.51 19.17
N VAL A 490 -14.88 -18.11 19.20
CA VAL A 490 -13.78 -19.02 19.57
C VAL A 490 -13.64 -19.13 21.10
N PRO A 491 -13.71 -20.35 21.67
CA PRO A 491 -13.51 -20.58 23.10
C PRO A 491 -12.13 -20.10 23.57
N LEU A 492 -12.05 -19.52 24.77
CA LEU A 492 -10.81 -18.97 25.35
C LEU A 492 -9.61 -19.95 25.29
N LYS A 493 -9.86 -21.24 25.52
CA LYS A 493 -8.83 -22.29 25.46
C LYS A 493 -8.22 -22.50 24.07
N ASP A 494 -9.00 -22.26 23.01
CA ASP A 494 -8.60 -22.55 21.63
C ASP A 494 -8.03 -21.31 20.92
N ARG A 495 -8.26 -20.10 21.47
CA ARG A 495 -7.82 -18.82 20.91
C ARG A 495 -6.33 -18.76 20.57
N PRO A 496 -5.38 -19.19 21.42
CA PRO A 496 -3.96 -19.13 21.07
C PRO A 496 -3.62 -19.98 19.84
N LYS A 497 -4.23 -21.17 19.73
CA LYS A 497 -4.03 -22.08 18.60
C LYS A 497 -4.65 -21.54 17.32
N VAL A 498 -5.89 -21.03 17.39
CA VAL A 498 -6.56 -20.39 16.25
C VAL A 498 -5.77 -19.18 15.79
N ASN A 499 -5.32 -18.32 16.70
CA ASN A 499 -4.53 -17.14 16.36
C ASN A 499 -3.23 -17.53 15.64
N SER A 500 -2.44 -18.45 16.21
CA SER A 500 -1.19 -18.91 15.60
C SER A 500 -1.39 -19.54 14.22
N PHE A 501 -2.46 -20.33 14.03
CA PHE A 501 -2.76 -20.98 12.75
C PHE A 501 -3.28 -19.95 11.73
N SER A 502 -4.20 -19.06 12.11
CA SER A 502 -4.66 -17.97 11.23
C SER A 502 -3.50 -17.06 10.81
N PHE A 503 -2.61 -16.72 11.73
CA PHE A 503 -1.39 -15.96 11.45
C PHE A 503 -0.49 -16.69 10.44
N MET A 504 -0.25 -17.99 10.62
CA MET A 504 0.52 -18.80 9.70
C MET A 504 -0.08 -18.81 8.27
N VAL A 505 -1.39 -19.00 8.15
CA VAL A 505 -2.08 -18.95 6.84
C VAL A 505 -1.95 -17.57 6.20
N GLY A 506 -2.11 -16.50 6.99
CA GLY A 506 -1.91 -15.14 6.52
C GLY A 506 -0.48 -14.88 6.05
N GLU A 507 0.51 -15.38 6.78
CA GLU A 507 1.92 -15.23 6.45
C GLU A 507 2.26 -15.86 5.09
N TRP A 508 1.64 -16.98 4.70
CA TRP A 508 1.78 -17.55 3.35
C TRP A 508 1.31 -16.59 2.26
N PHE A 509 0.17 -15.92 2.45
CA PHE A 509 -0.28 -14.87 1.52
C PHE A 509 0.67 -13.68 1.51
N SER A 510 1.16 -13.24 2.68
CA SER A 510 2.16 -12.18 2.75
C SER A 510 3.44 -12.55 1.95
N THR A 511 3.96 -13.76 2.09
CA THR A 511 5.13 -14.23 1.31
C THR A 511 4.84 -14.24 -0.19
N MET A 512 3.65 -14.68 -0.62
CA MET A 512 3.24 -14.61 -2.03
C MET A 512 3.18 -13.17 -2.56
N SER A 513 2.74 -12.23 -1.72
CA SER A 513 2.77 -10.81 -2.07
C SER A 513 4.20 -10.31 -2.19
N PHE A 514 5.09 -10.66 -1.27
CA PHE A 514 6.50 -10.27 -1.32
C PHE A 514 7.21 -10.79 -2.58
N VAL A 515 6.94 -12.03 -2.99
CA VAL A 515 7.40 -12.54 -4.30
C VAL A 515 6.84 -11.69 -5.44
N SER A 516 5.55 -11.35 -5.38
CA SER A 516 4.87 -10.55 -6.40
C SER A 516 5.41 -9.11 -6.48
N ILE A 517 5.78 -8.50 -5.36
CA ILE A 517 6.49 -7.22 -5.30
C ILE A 517 7.86 -7.36 -5.93
N GLY A 518 8.62 -8.40 -5.55
CA GLY A 518 9.92 -8.71 -6.14
C GLY A 518 9.85 -8.86 -7.66
N LEU A 519 8.80 -9.52 -8.17
CA LEU A 519 8.52 -9.65 -9.62
C LEU A 519 8.27 -8.31 -10.32
N GLY A 520 7.83 -7.29 -9.59
CA GLY A 520 7.67 -5.92 -10.08
C GLY A 520 8.99 -5.17 -10.24
N LEU A 521 10.02 -5.52 -9.45
CA LEU A 521 11.29 -4.80 -9.38
C LEU A 521 12.27 -5.24 -10.48
N GLN A 522 12.72 -4.29 -11.28
CA GLN A 522 13.78 -4.49 -12.29
C GLN A 522 15.03 -3.68 -11.93
N PHE A 523 16.22 -4.29 -12.00
CA PHE A 523 17.46 -3.60 -11.64
C PHE A 523 17.77 -2.41 -12.55
N HIS A 524 17.42 -2.50 -13.84
CA HIS A 524 17.64 -1.41 -14.79
C HIS A 524 16.77 -0.18 -14.46
N GLU A 525 15.49 -0.40 -14.18
CA GLU A 525 14.55 0.66 -13.78
C GLU A 525 14.93 1.23 -12.41
N LEU A 526 15.29 0.37 -11.45
CA LEU A 526 15.76 0.79 -10.13
C LEU A 526 17.01 1.67 -10.22
N ARG A 527 17.94 1.35 -11.13
CA ARG A 527 19.13 2.18 -11.37
C ARG A 527 18.78 3.52 -12.02
N ARG A 528 17.81 3.55 -12.94
CA ARG A 528 17.32 4.79 -13.55
C ARG A 528 16.60 5.68 -12.52
N GLU A 529 15.91 5.08 -11.57
CA GLU A 529 15.21 5.74 -10.47
C GLU A 529 16.05 5.80 -9.17
N ALA A 530 17.37 5.61 -9.26
CA ALA A 530 18.25 5.56 -8.08
C ALA A 530 18.13 6.80 -7.19
N ARG A 531 17.82 7.98 -7.77
CA ARG A 531 17.54 9.20 -6.99
C ARG A 531 16.29 9.07 -6.12
N MET A 532 15.22 8.46 -6.62
CA MET A 532 13.98 8.25 -5.86
C MET A 532 14.21 7.19 -4.77
N LEU A 533 14.87 6.08 -5.13
CA LEU A 533 15.27 5.05 -4.17
C LEU A 533 16.10 5.66 -3.03
N LEU A 534 17.13 6.46 -3.35
CA LEU A 534 17.97 7.12 -2.35
C LEU A 534 17.14 8.03 -1.44
N LYS A 535 16.27 8.87 -2.01
CA LYS A 535 15.38 9.74 -1.22
C LYS A 535 14.49 8.95 -0.26
N LEU A 536 13.86 7.88 -0.74
CA LEU A 536 12.97 7.04 0.07
C LEU A 536 13.73 6.28 1.16
N THR A 537 14.91 5.75 0.83
CA THR A 537 15.79 5.08 1.80
C THR A 537 16.30 6.07 2.85
N THR A 538 16.70 7.28 2.47
CA THR A 538 17.11 8.32 3.43
C THR A 538 15.95 8.74 4.32
N LEU A 539 14.75 8.92 3.76
CA LEU A 539 13.54 9.21 4.53
C LEU A 539 13.27 8.11 5.56
N TYR A 540 13.28 6.86 5.12
CA TYR A 540 13.07 5.70 5.98
C TYR A 540 14.13 5.63 7.08
N ALA A 541 15.43 5.74 6.76
CA ALA A 541 16.49 5.64 7.75
C ALA A 541 16.41 6.74 8.82
N ALA A 542 16.10 7.97 8.42
CA ALA A 542 15.89 9.08 9.34
C ALA A 542 14.63 8.86 10.20
N ALA A 543 13.53 8.44 9.58
CA ALA A 543 12.27 8.12 10.25
C ALA A 543 12.45 7.01 11.30
N GLN A 544 13.11 5.91 10.92
CA GLN A 544 13.40 4.77 11.77
C GLN A 544 14.30 5.14 12.96
N LEU A 545 15.29 6.00 12.75
CA LEU A 545 16.14 6.46 13.85
C LEU A 545 15.34 7.26 14.88
N VAL A 546 14.47 8.16 14.41
CA VAL A 546 13.59 8.94 15.28
C VAL A 546 12.64 8.00 16.03
N ASP A 547 12.06 7.02 15.34
CA ASP A 547 11.18 5.98 15.92
C ASP A 547 11.87 5.23 17.06
N ILE A 548 13.05 4.68 16.79
CA ILE A 548 13.82 3.90 17.77
C ILE A 548 14.05 4.72 19.04
N LEU A 549 14.35 6.02 18.91
CA LEU A 549 14.60 6.90 20.06
C LEU A 549 13.31 7.33 20.78
N SER A 550 12.26 7.71 20.04
CA SER A 550 10.99 8.15 20.64
C SER A 550 10.24 7.00 21.29
N THR A 551 10.15 5.84 20.62
CA THR A 551 9.55 4.62 21.17
C THR A 551 10.30 4.18 22.43
N PHE A 552 11.63 4.26 22.46
CA PHE A 552 12.40 3.93 23.67
C PHE A 552 12.00 4.83 24.84
N GLY A 553 11.96 6.15 24.63
CA GLY A 553 11.59 7.11 25.66
C GLY A 553 10.16 6.88 26.18
N LEU A 554 9.21 6.65 25.27
CA LEU A 554 7.82 6.37 25.63
C LEU A 554 7.66 5.02 26.33
N ALA A 555 8.36 3.97 25.89
CA ALA A 555 8.36 2.67 26.53
C ALA A 555 8.92 2.74 27.95
N TYR A 556 10.01 3.48 28.15
CA TYR A 556 10.59 3.70 29.48
C TYR A 556 9.59 4.42 30.39
N VAL A 557 8.97 5.51 29.91
CA VAL A 557 7.96 6.24 30.69
C VAL A 557 6.75 5.36 31.00
N ALA A 558 6.23 4.62 30.03
CA ALA A 558 4.98 3.88 30.21
C ALA A 558 5.11 2.62 31.07
N PHE A 559 6.29 2.00 31.13
CA PHE A 559 6.48 0.71 31.82
C PHE A 559 7.38 0.76 33.06
N GLU A 560 8.22 1.78 33.23
CA GLU A 560 9.02 1.97 34.46
C GLU A 560 8.44 3.07 35.37
N LEU A 561 7.84 4.14 34.82
CA LEU A 561 7.35 5.27 35.61
C LEU A 561 5.86 5.17 35.97
N PHE A 562 5.06 4.40 35.22
CA PHE A 562 3.61 4.20 35.40
C PHE A 562 3.25 2.72 35.47
#